data_AF-A0AB39KL19-F1
#
_entry.id   AF-A0AB39KL19-F1
#
_cell.length_a   1.000
_cell.length_b   1.000
_cell.length_c   1.000
_cell.angle_alpha   90.00
_cell.angle_beta   90.00
_cell.angle_gamma   90.00
#
_symmetry.space_group_name_H-M   'P 1'
#
loop_
_entity.id
_entity.type
_entity.pdbx_description
1 polymer ?
#
loop_
_entity_poly.entity_id
_entity_poly.type
_entity_poly.pdbx_seq_one_letter_code
_entity_poly.pdbx_strand_id
1 'polypeptide(L)'
;MALEVNGSTYYDEQKDVKSLIKNYNKYDYIFLLEAAIRVERRYNRELNTLTKLNNIIKLEEIKNIILEITSKFNNEDLIEFKEYITDYTNLNTIRSINFQDYEENKRLLNFSLNIIENEKIVKSKIRDDFIKFLYICYIELNNKIPKKLDKIKTEFSDLILNQGSHFKNKDSEFYKWAINYMKDNPDYKSQNYSPINESDFKNTVEIIFDFLYYENRDRYENLKNKLSNAWNQKTHREKNKGKKSYYYVLSEKTKKELELLCFVNKCTEEQLLEKLISERYVKDCKLATGEEKYRLPPNS
;
A
#
# COMPACT_ATOMS: atom_id res chain seq x y z
N MET A 1 -42.16 32.62 -57.76
CA MET A 1 -42.09 33.00 -56.33
C MET A 1 -41.53 31.78 -55.60
N ALA A 2 -40.21 31.64 -55.60
CA ALA A 2 -39.52 30.56 -54.92
C ALA A 2 -39.12 31.10 -53.53
N LEU A 3 -39.69 30.50 -52.49
CA LEU A 3 -39.26 30.71 -51.12
C LEU A 3 -38.09 29.75 -50.88
N GLU A 4 -36.88 30.28 -50.95
CA GLU A 4 -35.69 29.61 -50.41
C GLU A 4 -35.82 29.59 -48.89
N VAL A 5 -36.02 28.40 -48.34
CA VAL A 5 -35.91 28.15 -46.89
C VAL A 5 -34.42 28.01 -46.60
N ASN A 6 -33.81 29.10 -46.11
CA ASN A 6 -32.49 29.07 -45.48
C ASN A 6 -32.56 28.22 -44.22
N GLY A 7 -32.34 26.91 -44.36
CA GLY A 7 -32.08 26.01 -43.27
C GLY A 7 -30.63 26.18 -42.79
N SER A 8 -30.34 27.25 -42.04
CA SER A 8 -29.12 27.25 -41.23
C SER A 8 -29.31 26.21 -40.13
N THR A 9 -28.72 25.03 -40.30
CA THR A 9 -28.52 24.09 -39.19
C THR A 9 -27.70 24.81 -38.13
N TYR A 10 -28.36 25.31 -37.09
CA TYR A 10 -27.70 25.92 -35.94
C TYR A 10 -26.78 24.85 -35.33
N TYR A 11 -25.47 25.05 -35.38
CA TYR A 11 -24.51 24.12 -34.84
C TYR A 11 -24.60 24.16 -33.32
N ASP A 12 -25.02 23.05 -32.70
CA ASP A 12 -25.19 22.94 -31.26
C ASP A 12 -23.84 22.55 -30.62
N GLU A 13 -23.04 23.56 -30.29
CA GLU A 13 -21.75 23.41 -29.62
C GLU A 13 -21.85 22.56 -28.35
N GLN A 14 -22.96 22.67 -27.62
CA GLN A 14 -23.18 21.95 -26.37
C GLN A 14 -23.35 20.45 -26.61
N LYS A 15 -24.10 20.08 -27.65
CA LYS A 15 -24.27 18.67 -28.04
C LYS A 15 -22.96 18.06 -28.50
N ASP A 16 -22.14 18.84 -29.22
CA ASP A 16 -20.83 18.39 -29.66
C ASP A 16 -19.85 18.18 -28.49
N VAL A 17 -19.77 19.11 -27.53
CA VAL A 17 -18.95 18.94 -26.31
C VAL A 17 -19.36 17.70 -25.51
N LYS A 18 -20.68 17.45 -25.35
CA LYS A 18 -21.17 16.24 -24.69
C LYS A 18 -20.75 14.96 -25.42
N SER A 19 -20.71 14.99 -26.75
CA SER A 19 -20.24 13.88 -27.58
C SER A 19 -18.73 13.68 -27.42
N LEU A 20 -17.96 14.78 -27.50
CA LEU A 20 -16.52 14.79 -27.33
C LEU A 20 -16.10 14.14 -26.00
N ILE A 21 -16.67 14.59 -24.86
CA ILE A 21 -16.35 14.06 -23.53
C ILE A 21 -16.62 12.55 -23.43
N LYS A 22 -17.64 12.02 -24.14
CA LYS A 22 -17.96 10.59 -24.13
C LYS A 22 -16.91 9.73 -24.84
N ASN A 23 -16.12 10.30 -25.74
CA ASN A 23 -15.08 9.58 -26.47
C ASN A 23 -13.78 9.40 -25.66
N TYR A 24 -13.68 10.03 -24.49
CA TYR A 24 -12.54 9.90 -23.59
C TYR A 24 -12.76 8.79 -22.55
N ASN A 25 -11.68 8.08 -22.22
CA ASN A 25 -11.71 7.06 -21.19
C ASN A 25 -11.74 7.70 -19.79
N LYS A 26 -12.03 6.90 -18.75
CA LYS A 26 -12.14 7.41 -17.37
C LYS A 26 -10.85 8.04 -16.82
N TYR A 27 -9.68 7.62 -17.30
CA TYR A 27 -8.39 8.16 -16.85
C TYR A 27 -8.11 9.55 -17.42
N ASP A 28 -8.61 9.82 -18.63
CA ASP A 28 -8.51 11.13 -19.28
C ASP A 28 -9.33 12.23 -18.56
N TYR A 29 -10.30 11.85 -17.72
CA TYR A 29 -11.22 12.80 -17.09
C TYR A 29 -10.54 13.80 -16.15
N ILE A 30 -9.39 13.45 -15.57
CA ILE A 30 -8.59 14.39 -14.76
C ILE A 30 -8.12 15.58 -15.61
N PHE A 31 -7.63 15.29 -16.81
CA PHE A 31 -7.21 16.33 -17.75
C PHE A 31 -8.41 17.17 -18.22
N LEU A 32 -9.52 16.52 -18.60
CA LEU A 32 -10.72 17.23 -19.04
C LEU A 32 -11.31 18.12 -17.93
N LEU A 33 -11.19 17.73 -16.67
CA LEU A 33 -11.60 18.55 -15.54
C LEU A 33 -10.73 19.80 -15.40
N GLU A 34 -9.40 19.67 -15.51
CA GLU A 34 -8.50 20.84 -15.48
C GLU A 34 -8.81 21.79 -16.64
N ALA A 35 -9.06 21.25 -17.84
CA ALA A 35 -9.48 22.02 -19.01
C ALA A 35 -10.76 22.84 -18.74
N ALA A 36 -11.80 22.19 -18.21
CA ALA A 36 -13.07 22.85 -17.91
C ALA A 36 -12.90 23.92 -16.82
N ILE A 37 -12.18 23.60 -15.73
CA ILE A 37 -11.92 24.54 -14.64
C ILE A 37 -11.11 25.75 -15.14
N ARG A 38 -10.16 25.55 -16.05
CA ARG A 38 -9.35 26.64 -16.61
C ARG A 38 -10.21 27.67 -17.35
N VAL A 39 -11.18 27.22 -18.15
CA VAL A 39 -12.13 28.11 -18.84
C VAL A 39 -13.07 28.78 -17.83
N GLU A 40 -13.59 28.04 -16.85
CA GLU A 40 -14.51 28.58 -15.83
C GLU A 40 -13.83 29.59 -14.89
N ARG A 41 -12.52 29.47 -14.63
CA ARG A 41 -11.74 30.38 -13.76
C ARG A 41 -11.78 31.85 -14.22
N ARG A 42 -12.14 32.13 -15.47
CA ARG A 42 -12.41 33.49 -15.96
C ARG A 42 -13.53 34.18 -15.18
N TYR A 43 -14.52 33.40 -14.76
CA TYR A 43 -15.71 33.87 -14.06
C TYR A 43 -15.65 33.56 -12.55
N ASN A 44 -15.01 32.44 -12.17
CA ASN A 44 -14.87 32.04 -10.78
C ASN A 44 -13.41 31.71 -10.42
N ARG A 45 -12.68 32.71 -9.91
CA ARG A 45 -11.26 32.58 -9.55
C ARG A 45 -10.98 31.64 -8.38
N GLU A 46 -11.99 31.35 -7.55
CA GLU A 46 -11.84 30.46 -6.39
C GLU A 46 -11.90 28.97 -6.78
N LEU A 47 -12.29 28.66 -8.02
CA LEU A 47 -12.43 27.28 -8.48
C LEU A 47 -11.06 26.58 -8.58
N ASN A 48 -10.90 25.56 -7.74
CA ASN A 48 -9.67 24.80 -7.64
C ASN A 48 -9.90 23.31 -7.90
N THR A 49 -9.18 22.79 -8.90
CA THR A 49 -9.17 21.37 -9.30
C THR A 49 -8.85 20.46 -8.12
N LEU A 50 -7.88 20.82 -7.27
CA LEU A 50 -7.50 20.03 -6.11
C LEU A 50 -8.65 19.87 -5.11
N THR A 51 -9.45 20.92 -4.92
CA THR A 51 -10.63 20.86 -4.03
C THR A 51 -11.68 19.92 -4.60
N LYS A 52 -11.96 19.98 -5.91
CA LYS A 52 -12.90 19.06 -6.55
C LYS A 52 -12.40 17.62 -6.47
N LEU A 53 -11.15 17.36 -6.84
CA LEU A 53 -10.55 16.02 -6.81
C LEU A 53 -10.56 15.38 -5.43
N ASN A 54 -10.36 16.16 -4.36
CA ASN A 54 -10.40 15.65 -2.98
C ASN A 54 -11.79 15.24 -2.48
N ASN A 55 -12.85 15.63 -3.18
CA ASN A 55 -14.23 15.27 -2.85
C ASN A 55 -14.78 14.12 -3.71
N ILE A 56 -13.97 13.59 -4.64
CA ILE A 56 -14.37 12.54 -5.57
C ILE A 56 -14.07 11.18 -4.97
N ILE A 57 -15.03 10.25 -5.08
CA ILE A 57 -14.87 8.87 -4.61
C ILE A 57 -14.51 7.95 -5.79
N LYS A 58 -15.08 8.20 -6.97
CA LYS A 58 -14.84 7.40 -8.19
C LYS A 58 -14.52 8.27 -9.38
N LEU A 59 -13.61 7.82 -10.24
CA LEU A 59 -13.20 8.58 -11.44
C LEU A 59 -14.38 8.91 -12.36
N GLU A 60 -15.36 8.03 -12.47
CA GLU A 60 -16.54 8.23 -13.30
C GLU A 60 -17.39 9.44 -12.87
N GLU A 61 -17.30 9.85 -11.58
CA GLU A 61 -17.99 11.04 -11.07
C GLU A 61 -17.45 12.33 -11.69
N ILE A 62 -16.16 12.36 -12.06
CA ILE A 62 -15.52 13.52 -12.70
C ILE A 62 -16.26 13.90 -13.98
N LYS A 63 -16.75 12.91 -14.73
CA LYS A 63 -17.50 13.15 -15.97
C LYS A 63 -18.71 14.04 -15.74
N ASN A 64 -19.47 13.77 -14.68
CA ASN A 64 -20.66 14.52 -14.36
C ASN A 64 -20.31 15.95 -13.94
N ILE A 65 -19.20 16.13 -13.21
CA ILE A 65 -18.68 17.45 -12.85
C ILE A 65 -18.29 18.25 -14.09
N ILE A 66 -17.59 17.64 -15.05
CA ILE A 66 -17.23 18.30 -16.31
C ILE A 66 -18.49 18.71 -17.08
N LEU A 67 -19.48 17.82 -17.17
CA LEU A 67 -20.75 18.10 -17.84
C LEU A 67 -21.54 19.23 -17.17
N GLU A 68 -21.50 19.32 -15.83
CA GLU A 68 -22.13 20.41 -15.09
C GLU A 68 -21.43 21.74 -15.36
N ILE A 69 -20.10 21.78 -15.33
CA ILE A 69 -19.31 22.99 -15.63
C ILE A 69 -19.60 23.47 -17.06
N THR A 70 -19.41 22.58 -18.03
CA THR A 70 -19.56 22.90 -19.46
C THR A 70 -21.01 23.21 -19.86
N SER A 71 -22.02 22.85 -19.06
CA SER A 71 -23.41 23.25 -19.32
C SER A 71 -23.68 24.74 -19.11
N LYS A 72 -22.78 25.43 -18.41
CA LYS A 72 -22.86 26.86 -18.10
C LYS A 72 -22.07 27.73 -19.10
N PHE A 73 -21.35 27.10 -20.02
CA PHE A 73 -20.47 27.77 -20.98
C PHE A 73 -21.26 28.38 -22.12
N ASN A 74 -20.85 29.56 -22.57
CA ASN A 74 -21.32 30.12 -23.83
C ASN A 74 -20.56 29.48 -25.02
N ASN A 75 -20.92 29.83 -26.26
CA ASN A 75 -20.26 29.24 -27.43
C ASN A 75 -18.75 29.51 -27.49
N GLU A 76 -18.28 30.69 -27.09
CA GLU A 76 -16.86 31.03 -27.07
C GLU A 76 -16.09 30.19 -26.04
N ASP A 77 -16.67 30.01 -24.83
CA ASP A 77 -16.14 29.14 -23.79
C ASP A 77 -16.07 27.68 -24.26
N LEU A 78 -17.07 27.20 -25.01
CA LEU A 78 -17.10 25.84 -25.56
C LEU A 78 -16.05 25.64 -26.64
N ILE A 79 -15.84 26.63 -27.52
CA ILE A 79 -14.78 26.60 -28.54
C ILE A 79 -13.42 26.56 -27.86
N GLU A 80 -13.15 27.44 -26.89
CA GLU A 80 -11.87 27.45 -26.17
C GLU A 80 -11.62 26.15 -25.39
N PHE A 81 -12.65 25.58 -24.77
CA PHE A 81 -12.54 24.28 -24.13
C PHE A 81 -12.11 23.18 -25.12
N LYS A 82 -12.68 23.17 -26.32
CA LYS A 82 -12.31 22.22 -27.38
C LYS A 82 -10.89 22.45 -27.89
N GLU A 83 -10.49 23.70 -28.08
CA GLU A 83 -9.12 24.07 -28.48
C GLU A 83 -8.13 23.57 -27.45
N TYR A 84 -8.38 23.83 -26.16
CA TYR A 84 -7.50 23.38 -25.07
C TYR A 84 -7.36 21.87 -25.01
N ILE A 85 -8.47 21.14 -25.18
CA ILE A 85 -8.43 19.68 -25.29
C ILE A 85 -7.59 19.26 -26.49
N THR A 86 -7.83 19.85 -27.66
CA THR A 86 -7.17 19.46 -28.91
C THR A 86 -5.67 19.68 -28.85
N ASP A 87 -5.24 20.86 -28.39
CA ASP A 87 -3.82 21.20 -28.19
C ASP A 87 -3.14 20.21 -27.26
N TYR A 88 -3.79 19.91 -26.14
CA TYR A 88 -3.25 18.96 -25.18
C TYR A 88 -3.20 17.53 -25.73
N THR A 89 -4.18 17.13 -26.53
CA THR A 89 -4.23 15.79 -27.15
C THR A 89 -3.12 15.62 -28.19
N ASN A 90 -2.87 16.66 -28.98
CA ASN A 90 -1.82 16.68 -30.00
C ASN A 90 -0.40 16.69 -29.40
N LEU A 91 -0.26 17.14 -28.14
CA LEU A 91 1.02 17.19 -27.44
C LEU A 91 1.31 15.91 -26.62
N ASN A 92 0.34 15.03 -26.40
CA ASN A 92 0.45 14.03 -25.33
C ASN A 92 0.80 12.60 -25.76
N THR A 93 2.06 12.26 -25.51
CA THR A 93 2.54 10.87 -25.36
C THR A 93 1.93 10.14 -24.16
N ILE A 94 1.16 10.80 -23.30
CA ILE A 94 0.55 10.20 -22.11
C ILE A 94 -0.53 9.16 -22.45
N ARG A 95 -1.21 9.29 -23.59
CA ARG A 95 -2.28 8.36 -23.99
C ARG A 95 -1.78 6.95 -24.31
N SER A 96 -0.46 6.76 -24.50
CA SER A 96 0.12 5.42 -24.67
C SER A 96 0.35 4.70 -23.33
N ILE A 97 0.14 5.37 -22.19
CA ILE A 97 0.34 4.78 -20.87
C ILE A 97 -0.87 3.93 -20.51
N ASN A 98 -0.63 2.66 -20.20
CA ASN A 98 -1.66 1.81 -19.63
C ASN A 98 -1.85 2.12 -18.14
N PHE A 99 -2.78 3.03 -17.83
CA PHE A 99 -3.12 3.39 -16.44
C PHE A 99 -3.81 2.27 -15.66
N GLN A 100 -4.41 1.29 -16.35
CA GLN A 100 -5.05 0.14 -15.71
C GLN A 100 -4.04 -0.68 -14.89
N ASP A 101 -2.80 -0.84 -15.38
CA ASP A 101 -1.74 -1.54 -14.65
C ASP A 101 -1.52 -0.95 -13.25
N TYR A 102 -1.63 0.38 -13.12
CA TYR A 102 -1.44 1.08 -11.85
C TYR A 102 -2.70 1.05 -10.98
N GLU A 103 -3.89 1.07 -11.58
CA GLU A 103 -5.15 0.91 -10.85
C GLU A 103 -5.25 -0.48 -10.20
N GLU A 104 -4.85 -1.52 -10.92
CA GLU A 104 -4.93 -2.91 -10.47
C GLU A 104 -3.77 -3.32 -9.55
N ASN A 105 -2.58 -2.71 -9.72
CA ASN A 105 -1.39 -3.04 -8.93
C ASN A 105 -1.03 -1.92 -7.96
N LYS A 106 -1.57 -2.01 -6.73
CA LYS A 106 -1.29 -1.06 -5.64
C LYS A 106 0.20 -0.90 -5.33
N ARG A 107 1.02 -1.96 -5.45
CA ARG A 107 2.47 -1.89 -5.22
C ARG A 107 3.16 -1.06 -6.29
N LEU A 108 2.85 -1.31 -7.57
CA LEU A 108 3.39 -0.52 -8.70
C LEU A 108 3.00 0.96 -8.56
N LEU A 109 1.73 1.25 -8.25
CA LEU A 109 1.24 2.61 -8.03
C LEU A 109 2.04 3.33 -6.94
N ASN A 110 2.15 2.72 -5.77
CA ASN A 110 2.85 3.34 -4.63
C ASN A 110 4.36 3.46 -4.85
N PHE A 111 4.98 2.46 -5.50
CA PHE A 111 6.38 2.52 -5.90
C PHE A 111 6.64 3.70 -6.83
N SER A 112 5.76 3.90 -7.81
CA SER A 112 5.84 5.01 -8.76
C SER A 112 5.65 6.37 -8.08
N LEU A 113 4.64 6.50 -7.22
CA LEU A 113 4.42 7.72 -6.44
C LEU A 113 5.62 8.06 -5.55
N ASN A 114 6.16 7.08 -4.82
CA ASN A 114 7.32 7.30 -3.96
C ASN A 114 8.53 7.80 -4.75
N ILE A 115 8.83 7.23 -5.92
CA ILE A 115 9.93 7.72 -6.76
C ILE A 115 9.66 9.13 -7.25
N ILE A 116 8.46 9.41 -7.75
CA ILE A 116 8.11 10.70 -8.32
C ILE A 116 8.11 11.81 -7.25
N GLU A 117 7.55 11.55 -6.07
CA GLU A 117 7.46 12.51 -4.97
C GLU A 117 8.82 12.78 -4.30
N ASN A 118 9.70 11.77 -4.17
CA ASN A 118 11.04 11.97 -3.60
C ASN A 118 11.94 12.85 -4.46
N GLU A 119 11.70 12.91 -5.77
CA GLU A 119 12.38 13.86 -6.66
C GLU A 119 11.90 15.32 -6.50
N LYS A 120 11.03 15.59 -5.51
CA LYS A 120 10.49 16.92 -5.13
C LYS A 120 9.70 17.64 -6.22
N ILE A 121 9.19 16.91 -7.22
CA ILE A 121 8.48 17.54 -8.34
C ILE A 121 7.04 17.89 -7.96
N VAL A 122 6.45 17.20 -6.97
CA VAL A 122 5.03 17.35 -6.61
C VAL A 122 4.79 17.12 -5.12
N LYS A 123 4.04 18.02 -4.48
CA LYS A 123 3.36 17.77 -3.20
C LYS A 123 1.87 18.08 -3.37
N SER A 124 1.20 17.36 -4.26
CA SER A 124 -0.24 17.52 -4.45
C SER A 124 -0.96 16.95 -3.22
N LYS A 125 -1.82 17.78 -2.61
CA LYS A 125 -2.60 17.39 -1.42
C LYS A 125 -3.82 16.53 -1.77
N ILE A 126 -3.71 15.70 -2.81
CA ILE A 126 -4.79 14.81 -3.27
C ILE A 126 -4.78 13.57 -2.36
N ARG A 127 -5.94 13.21 -1.82
CA ARG A 127 -6.07 12.12 -0.85
C ARG A 127 -5.96 10.73 -1.48
N ASP A 128 -6.63 10.53 -2.62
CA ASP A 128 -6.61 9.24 -3.31
C ASP A 128 -5.33 9.10 -4.13
N ASP A 129 -4.59 8.02 -3.91
CA ASP A 129 -3.27 7.81 -4.53
C ASP A 129 -3.36 7.61 -6.05
N PHE A 130 -4.42 6.97 -6.55
CA PHE A 130 -4.57 6.77 -7.99
C PHE A 130 -4.96 8.07 -8.70
N ILE A 131 -5.90 8.83 -8.14
CA ILE A 131 -6.23 10.19 -8.63
C ILE A 131 -5.00 11.09 -8.56
N LYS A 132 -4.24 11.03 -7.47
CA LYS A 132 -2.98 11.78 -7.32
C LYS A 132 -1.98 11.41 -8.41
N PHE A 133 -1.80 10.11 -8.68
CA PHE A 133 -0.92 9.63 -9.73
C PHE A 133 -1.34 10.11 -11.13
N LEU A 134 -2.64 10.04 -11.45
CA LEU A 134 -3.16 10.58 -12.71
C LEU A 134 -2.92 12.09 -12.82
N TYR A 135 -3.20 12.84 -11.74
CA TYR A 135 -2.97 14.28 -11.70
C TYR A 135 -1.50 14.64 -11.95
N ILE A 136 -0.58 13.94 -11.29
CA ILE A 136 0.87 14.10 -11.50
C ILE A 136 1.22 13.85 -12.96
N CYS A 137 0.70 12.75 -13.52
CA CYS A 137 1.03 12.34 -14.88
C CYS A 137 0.56 13.37 -15.90
N TYR A 138 -0.73 13.71 -15.87
CA TYR A 138 -1.31 14.66 -16.80
C TYR A 138 -0.81 16.09 -16.54
N ILE A 139 -0.97 16.61 -15.33
CA ILE A 139 -0.90 18.05 -15.09
C ILE A 139 0.53 18.52 -14.75
N GLU A 140 1.27 17.79 -13.92
CA GLU A 140 2.53 18.32 -13.34
C GLU A 140 3.78 17.95 -14.15
N LEU A 141 3.81 16.78 -14.78
CA LEU A 141 5.00 16.27 -15.47
C LEU A 141 4.87 16.18 -17.01
N ASN A 142 3.63 16.13 -17.51
CA ASN A 142 3.27 16.22 -18.94
C ASN A 142 4.22 15.37 -19.84
N ASN A 143 4.91 16.01 -20.81
CA ASN A 143 5.67 15.33 -21.87
C ASN A 143 6.87 14.46 -21.41
N LYS A 144 7.32 14.54 -20.15
CA LYS A 144 8.46 13.74 -19.64
C LYS A 144 8.03 12.41 -19.01
N ILE A 145 6.72 12.22 -18.79
CA ILE A 145 6.19 11.10 -18.03
C ILE A 145 6.44 9.72 -18.65
N PRO A 146 6.17 9.47 -19.94
CA PRO A 146 6.16 8.11 -20.46
C PRO A 146 7.52 7.41 -20.27
N LYS A 147 8.61 8.06 -20.67
CA LYS A 147 9.98 7.52 -20.49
C LYS A 147 10.32 7.26 -19.03
N LYS A 148 9.83 8.13 -18.13
CA LYS A 148 10.06 7.98 -16.69
C LYS A 148 9.27 6.79 -16.14
N LEU A 149 8.01 6.64 -16.53
CA LEU A 149 7.17 5.51 -16.13
C LEU A 149 7.69 4.19 -16.70
N ASP A 150 8.18 4.17 -17.93
CA ASP A 150 8.79 2.97 -18.52
C ASP A 150 10.00 2.53 -17.68
N LYS A 151 10.88 3.48 -17.32
CA LYS A 151 12.02 3.21 -16.43
C LYS A 151 11.55 2.68 -15.07
N ILE A 152 10.55 3.32 -14.46
CA ILE A 152 9.99 2.87 -13.17
C ILE A 152 9.41 1.46 -13.27
N LYS A 153 8.68 1.14 -14.36
CA LYS A 153 8.14 -0.20 -14.60
C LYS A 153 9.24 -1.26 -14.73
N THR A 154 10.35 -0.93 -15.40
CA THR A 154 11.52 -1.80 -15.48
C THR A 154 12.13 -2.03 -14.10
N GLU A 155 12.41 -0.96 -13.35
CA GLU A 155 12.97 -1.04 -11.99
C GLU A 155 12.05 -1.83 -11.04
N PHE A 156 10.73 -1.66 -11.16
CA PHE A 156 9.75 -2.40 -10.38
C PHE A 156 9.71 -3.88 -10.77
N SER A 157 9.80 -4.19 -12.07
CA SER A 157 9.83 -5.58 -12.55
C SER A 157 11.07 -6.31 -12.05
N ASP A 158 12.24 -5.67 -12.09
CA ASP A 158 13.47 -6.20 -11.51
C ASP A 158 13.34 -6.40 -9.99
N LEU A 159 12.69 -5.47 -9.30
CA LEU A 159 12.40 -5.60 -7.87
C LEU A 159 11.55 -6.84 -7.59
N ILE A 160 10.43 -7.02 -8.30
CA ILE A 160 9.51 -8.14 -8.07
C ILE A 160 10.17 -9.48 -8.43
N LEU A 161 11.02 -9.52 -9.47
CA LEU A 161 11.80 -10.71 -9.80
C LEU A 161 12.76 -11.11 -8.66
N ASN A 162 13.40 -10.13 -8.01
CA ASN A 162 14.32 -10.38 -6.91
C ASN A 162 13.61 -10.58 -5.56
N GLN A 163 12.52 -9.86 -5.32
CA GLN A 163 11.81 -9.72 -4.05
C GLN A 163 10.29 -9.69 -4.26
N GLY A 164 9.74 -10.77 -4.84
CA GLY A 164 8.29 -10.87 -5.06
C GLY A 164 7.48 -10.73 -3.77
N SER A 165 8.02 -11.22 -2.64
CA SER A 165 7.57 -10.85 -1.29
C SER A 165 8.78 -10.77 -0.38
N HIS A 166 8.84 -9.72 0.43
CA HIS A 166 9.96 -9.48 1.33
C HIS A 166 9.98 -10.47 2.50
N PHE A 167 8.82 -11.02 2.90
CA PHE A 167 8.71 -11.91 4.04
C PHE A 167 8.06 -13.25 3.66
N LYS A 168 8.85 -14.33 3.69
CA LYS A 168 8.37 -15.69 3.42
C LYS A 168 7.65 -16.27 4.64
N ASN A 169 6.57 -17.02 4.39
CA ASN A 169 5.84 -17.81 5.39
C ASN A 169 5.32 -16.99 6.59
N LYS A 170 4.84 -15.77 6.33
CA LYS A 170 4.20 -14.91 7.34
C LYS A 170 2.69 -14.83 7.12
N ASP A 171 1.95 -14.84 8.21
CA ASP A 171 0.48 -14.78 8.26
C ASP A 171 -0.02 -13.34 8.41
N SER A 172 -1.35 -13.17 8.45
CA SER A 172 -1.99 -11.86 8.64
C SER A 172 -1.63 -11.21 9.98
N GLU A 173 -1.41 -12.00 11.04
CA GLU A 173 -1.03 -11.49 12.35
C GLU A 173 0.33 -10.80 12.31
N PHE A 174 1.31 -11.39 11.60
CA PHE A 174 2.60 -10.75 11.36
C PHE A 174 2.44 -9.38 10.70
N TYR A 175 1.68 -9.27 9.61
CA TYR A 175 1.55 -8.00 8.88
C TYR A 175 0.83 -6.92 9.70
N LYS A 176 -0.21 -7.30 10.45
CA LYS A 176 -0.91 -6.40 11.37
C LYS A 176 0.02 -5.89 12.47
N TRP A 177 0.81 -6.78 13.06
CA TRP A 177 1.81 -6.41 14.05
C TRP A 177 2.93 -5.54 13.47
N ALA A 178 3.43 -5.89 12.27
CA ALA A 178 4.53 -5.20 11.61
C ALA A 178 4.21 -3.73 11.34
N ILE A 179 2.97 -3.41 10.95
CA ILE A 179 2.54 -2.02 10.75
C ILE A 179 2.67 -1.22 12.05
N ASN A 180 2.22 -1.76 13.18
CA ASN A 180 2.34 -1.08 14.46
C ASN A 180 3.80 -0.94 14.88
N TYR A 181 4.59 -2.01 14.74
CA TYR A 181 6.02 -1.97 15.03
C TYR A 181 6.74 -0.90 14.21
N MET A 182 6.47 -0.81 12.90
CA MET A 182 7.10 0.18 12.03
C MET A 182 6.65 1.61 12.36
N LYS A 183 5.39 1.84 12.75
CA LYS A 183 4.92 3.16 13.20
C LYS A 183 5.69 3.67 14.42
N ASP A 184 6.06 2.78 15.33
CA ASP A 184 6.87 3.11 16.52
C ASP A 184 8.37 3.28 16.19
N ASN A 185 8.81 2.93 14.97
CA ASN A 185 10.21 2.96 14.56
C ASN A 185 10.39 3.89 13.34
N PRO A 186 10.85 5.14 13.52
CA PRO A 186 10.89 6.12 12.44
C PRO A 186 11.80 5.72 11.27
N ASP A 187 12.76 4.82 11.47
CA ASP A 187 13.64 4.28 10.44
C ASP A 187 12.90 3.62 9.28
N TYR A 188 11.65 3.18 9.46
CA TYR A 188 10.85 2.59 8.39
C TYR A 188 10.14 3.63 7.51
N LYS A 189 10.19 4.92 7.88
CA LYS A 189 9.48 6.02 7.20
C LYS A 189 7.98 5.72 6.96
N SER A 190 7.35 4.97 7.87
CA SER A 190 6.00 4.42 7.67
C SER A 190 4.88 5.40 8.04
N GLN A 191 5.19 6.64 8.43
CA GLN A 191 4.23 7.61 8.97
C GLN A 191 3.14 8.00 7.96
N ASN A 192 3.44 7.92 6.68
CA ASN A 192 2.50 8.25 5.61
C ASN A 192 1.51 7.10 5.32
N TYR A 193 1.73 5.91 5.90
CA TYR A 193 0.90 4.74 5.66
C TYR A 193 -0.01 4.46 6.86
N SER A 194 -1.32 4.51 6.63
CA SER A 194 -2.34 4.19 7.63
C SER A 194 -3.37 3.20 7.10
N PRO A 195 -2.98 1.94 6.82
CA PRO A 195 -3.93 0.91 6.43
C PRO A 195 -4.95 0.67 7.56
N ILE A 196 -6.23 0.59 7.18
CA ILE A 196 -7.35 0.35 8.10
C ILE A 196 -7.81 -1.12 8.02
N ASN A 197 -7.77 -1.72 6.83
CA ASN A 197 -8.26 -3.07 6.58
C ASN A 197 -7.14 -4.11 6.66
N GLU A 198 -7.47 -5.32 7.10
CA GLU A 198 -6.51 -6.43 7.18
C GLU A 198 -5.91 -6.81 5.82
N SER A 199 -6.70 -6.68 4.75
CA SER A 199 -6.25 -6.89 3.37
C SER A 199 -5.17 -5.90 2.92
N ASP A 200 -5.09 -4.72 3.54
CA ASP A 200 -4.15 -3.67 3.17
C ASP A 200 -2.84 -3.72 3.99
N PHE A 201 -2.82 -4.44 5.12
CA PHE A 201 -1.61 -4.55 5.96
C PHE A 201 -0.45 -5.18 5.20
N LYS A 202 -0.66 -6.33 4.55
CA LYS A 202 0.39 -7.00 3.77
C LYS A 202 0.92 -6.08 2.68
N ASN A 203 0.03 -5.53 1.85
CA ASN A 203 0.43 -4.64 0.75
C ASN A 203 1.22 -3.43 1.26
N THR A 204 0.81 -2.83 2.37
CA THR A 204 1.52 -1.69 2.97
C THR A 204 2.93 -2.07 3.42
N VAL A 205 3.09 -3.22 4.10
CA VAL A 205 4.41 -3.71 4.49
C VAL A 205 5.28 -3.95 3.26
N GLU A 206 4.74 -4.61 2.23
CA GLU A 206 5.48 -4.86 1.00
C GLU A 206 5.90 -3.55 0.31
N ILE A 207 5.02 -2.54 0.21
CA ILE A 207 5.33 -1.21 -0.36
C ILE A 207 6.47 -0.51 0.40
N ILE A 208 6.46 -0.55 1.73
CA ILE A 208 7.52 0.06 2.55
C ILE A 208 8.85 -0.61 2.24
N PHE A 209 8.87 -1.94 2.16
CA PHE A 209 10.09 -2.69 1.89
C PHE A 209 10.53 -2.64 0.42
N ASP A 210 9.61 -2.47 -0.53
CA ASP A 210 9.89 -2.19 -1.94
C ASP A 210 10.77 -0.93 -2.01
N PHE A 211 10.32 0.13 -1.33
CA PHE A 211 11.01 1.40 -1.35
C PHE A 211 12.34 1.38 -0.55
N LEU A 212 12.39 0.68 0.59
CA LEU A 212 13.66 0.49 1.31
C LEU A 212 14.69 -0.25 0.46
N TYR A 213 14.27 -1.31 -0.24
CA TYR A 213 15.13 -2.09 -1.13
C TYR A 213 15.69 -1.22 -2.27
N TYR A 214 14.84 -0.36 -2.83
CA TYR A 214 15.19 0.59 -3.87
C TYR A 214 16.15 1.69 -3.38
N GLU A 215 15.86 2.33 -2.24
CA GLU A 215 16.68 3.43 -1.69
C GLU A 215 18.08 2.97 -1.30
N ASN A 216 18.17 1.88 -0.52
CA ASN A 216 19.42 1.45 0.07
C ASN A 216 19.34 -0.02 0.54
N ARG A 217 20.05 -0.90 -0.17
CA ARG A 217 20.05 -2.35 0.11
C ARG A 217 20.54 -2.71 1.50
N ASP A 218 21.57 -2.03 2.02
CA ASP A 218 22.11 -2.32 3.36
C ASP A 218 21.11 -1.94 4.45
N ARG A 219 20.47 -0.77 4.32
CA ARG A 219 19.41 -0.33 5.23
C ARG A 219 18.21 -1.27 5.15
N TYR A 220 17.82 -1.69 3.95
CA TYR A 220 16.78 -2.69 3.75
C TYR A 220 17.06 -3.98 4.51
N GLU A 221 18.24 -4.59 4.31
CA GLU A 221 18.58 -5.86 4.97
C GLU A 221 18.59 -5.70 6.50
N ASN A 222 19.18 -4.62 7.01
CA ASN A 222 19.20 -4.33 8.44
C ASN A 222 17.78 -4.21 9.03
N LEU A 223 16.91 -3.42 8.40
CA LEU A 223 15.55 -3.20 8.88
C LEU A 223 14.66 -4.43 8.73
N LYS A 224 14.86 -5.22 7.68
CA LYS A 224 14.16 -6.50 7.45
C LYS A 224 14.53 -7.53 8.51
N ASN A 225 15.82 -7.65 8.83
CA ASN A 225 16.32 -8.54 9.87
C ASN A 225 15.84 -8.10 11.26
N LYS A 226 15.88 -6.79 11.54
CA LYS A 226 15.36 -6.21 12.79
C LYS A 226 13.88 -6.54 13.00
N LEU A 227 13.04 -6.35 11.98
CA LEU A 227 11.61 -6.65 12.05
C LEU A 227 11.36 -8.16 12.25
N SER A 228 12.09 -9.00 11.50
CA SER A 228 11.97 -10.47 11.59
C SER A 228 12.38 -10.99 12.97
N ASN A 229 13.47 -10.47 13.53
CA ASN A 229 13.97 -10.85 14.85
C ASN A 229 13.00 -10.41 15.96
N ALA A 230 12.47 -9.18 15.88
CA ALA A 230 11.49 -8.68 16.83
C ALA A 230 10.19 -9.53 16.81
N TRP A 231 9.72 -9.94 15.62
CA TRP A 231 8.59 -10.87 15.51
C TRP A 231 8.89 -12.25 16.10
N ASN A 232 10.05 -12.82 15.77
CA ASN A 232 10.45 -14.12 16.31
C ASN A 232 10.57 -14.06 17.84
N GLN A 233 11.05 -12.95 18.39
CA GLN A 233 11.11 -12.74 19.83
C GLN A 233 9.70 -12.61 20.45
N LYS A 234 8.77 -11.86 19.83
CA LYS A 234 7.37 -11.77 20.27
C LYS A 234 6.73 -13.15 20.32
N THR A 235 6.76 -13.88 19.22
CA THR A 235 6.15 -15.22 19.11
C THR A 235 6.78 -16.22 20.07
N HIS A 236 8.10 -16.15 20.30
CA HIS A 236 8.77 -16.96 21.30
C HIS A 236 8.30 -16.62 22.73
N ARG A 237 8.16 -15.32 23.05
CA ARG A 237 7.64 -14.88 24.36
C ARG A 237 6.20 -15.31 24.57
N GLU A 238 5.36 -15.25 23.54
CA GLU A 238 3.97 -15.69 23.60
C GLU A 238 3.86 -17.21 23.81
N LYS A 239 4.65 -18.00 23.08
CA LYS A 239 4.72 -19.47 23.25
C LYS A 239 5.24 -19.89 24.62
N ASN A 240 6.13 -19.10 25.21
CA ASN A 240 6.73 -19.37 26.52
C ASN A 240 6.09 -18.57 27.65
N LYS A 241 4.93 -17.94 27.43
CA LYS A 241 4.22 -17.21 28.47
C LYS A 241 3.82 -18.20 29.59
N GLY A 242 4.34 -17.97 30.80
CA GLY A 242 4.16 -18.87 31.95
C GLY A 242 5.26 -19.93 32.12
N LYS A 243 6.17 -20.08 31.15
CA LYS A 243 7.38 -20.91 31.29
C LYS A 243 8.55 -20.05 31.76
N LYS A 244 9.22 -20.49 32.82
CA LYS A 244 10.50 -19.88 33.27
C LYS A 244 11.63 -20.75 32.73
N SER A 245 12.59 -20.13 32.05
CA SER A 245 13.83 -20.81 31.68
C SER A 245 14.67 -20.98 32.95
N TYR A 246 15.01 -22.21 33.28
CA TYR A 246 15.91 -22.55 34.37
C TYR A 246 17.17 -23.15 33.79
N TYR A 247 18.32 -22.68 34.26
CA TYR A 247 19.61 -23.28 33.93
C TYR A 247 20.01 -24.23 35.05
N TYR A 248 20.23 -25.50 34.72
CA TYR A 248 20.72 -26.50 35.66
C TYR A 248 22.15 -26.86 35.32
N VAL A 249 23.02 -26.90 36.33
CA VAL A 249 24.36 -27.47 36.18
C VAL A 249 24.26 -28.97 36.43
N LEU A 250 24.52 -29.77 35.39
CA LEU A 250 24.53 -31.22 35.44
C LEU A 250 25.95 -31.76 35.36
N SER A 251 26.21 -32.91 35.98
CA SER A 251 27.46 -33.64 35.74
C SER A 251 27.52 -34.08 34.27
N GLU A 252 28.73 -34.19 33.71
CA GLU A 252 28.90 -34.59 32.31
C GLU A 252 28.28 -35.97 32.02
N LYS A 253 28.40 -36.89 32.99
CA LYS A 253 27.75 -38.22 32.91
C LYS A 253 26.24 -38.10 32.80
N THR A 254 25.62 -37.33 33.70
CA THR A 254 24.16 -37.14 33.73
C THR A 254 23.66 -36.47 32.45
N LYS A 255 24.43 -35.53 31.89
CA LYS A 255 24.09 -34.88 30.62
C LYS A 255 24.08 -35.89 29.47
N LYS A 256 25.10 -36.76 29.36
CA LYS A 256 25.14 -37.82 28.33
C LYS A 256 23.98 -38.81 28.47
N GLU A 257 23.62 -39.17 29.70
CA GLU A 257 22.46 -40.03 29.97
C GLU A 257 21.14 -39.35 29.57
N LEU A 258 20.99 -38.05 29.85
CA LEU A 258 19.83 -37.26 29.43
C LEU A 258 19.72 -37.17 27.91
N GLU A 259 20.83 -36.88 27.20
CA GLU A 259 20.89 -36.83 25.74
C GLU A 259 20.46 -38.18 25.12
N LEU A 260 20.95 -39.30 25.66
CA LEU A 260 20.57 -40.64 25.20
C LEU A 260 19.08 -40.92 25.44
N LEU A 261 18.54 -40.53 26.60
CA LEU A 261 17.10 -40.69 26.88
C LEU A 261 16.25 -39.84 25.94
N CYS A 262 16.65 -38.60 25.65
CA CYS A 262 15.96 -37.73 24.70
C CYS A 262 15.93 -38.34 23.30
N PHE A 263 17.07 -38.89 22.86
CA PHE A 263 17.18 -39.57 21.58
C PHE A 263 16.22 -40.77 21.47
N VAL A 264 16.20 -41.65 22.48
CA VAL A 264 15.32 -42.83 22.51
C VAL A 264 13.84 -42.42 22.54
N ASN A 265 13.49 -41.37 23.29
CA ASN A 265 12.11 -40.91 23.44
C ASN A 265 11.64 -39.93 22.35
N LYS A 266 12.52 -39.51 21.43
CA LYS A 266 12.25 -38.53 20.37
C LYS A 266 11.62 -37.24 20.89
N CYS A 267 12.16 -36.72 21.99
CA CYS A 267 11.68 -35.49 22.63
C CYS A 267 12.85 -34.57 23.02
N THR A 268 12.53 -33.33 23.33
CA THR A 268 13.50 -32.33 23.83
C THR A 268 13.87 -32.59 25.29
N GLU A 269 15.02 -32.08 25.73
CA GLU A 269 15.46 -32.18 27.14
C GLU A 269 14.39 -31.61 28.08
N GLU A 270 13.78 -30.47 27.74
CA GLU A 270 12.74 -29.85 28.55
C GLU A 270 11.50 -30.75 28.68
N GLN A 271 11.04 -31.32 27.58
CA GLN A 271 9.87 -32.23 27.59
C GLN A 271 10.15 -33.48 28.43
N LEU A 272 11.35 -34.05 28.29
CA LEU A 272 11.72 -35.23 29.06
C LEU A 272 11.84 -34.91 30.54
N LEU A 273 12.46 -33.78 30.91
CA LEU A 273 12.59 -33.35 32.29
C LEU A 273 11.22 -33.04 32.90
N GLU A 274 10.33 -32.31 32.21
CA GLU A 274 8.95 -32.05 32.66
C GLU A 274 8.22 -33.38 32.92
N LYS A 275 8.34 -34.35 32.02
CA LYS A 275 7.73 -35.69 32.17
C LYS A 275 8.30 -36.43 33.38
N LEU A 276 9.63 -36.55 33.49
CA LEU A 276 10.28 -37.27 34.59
C LEU A 276 9.97 -36.65 35.95
N ILE A 277 9.99 -35.32 36.04
CA ILE A 277 9.62 -34.58 37.26
C ILE A 277 8.15 -34.82 37.60
N SER A 278 7.25 -34.75 36.62
CA SER A 278 5.82 -34.99 36.83
C SER A 278 5.53 -36.41 37.30
N GLU A 279 6.11 -37.41 36.64
CA GLU A 279 6.00 -38.82 37.03
C GLU A 279 6.48 -39.04 38.45
N ARG A 280 7.64 -38.45 38.79
CA ARG A 280 8.21 -38.58 40.13
C ARG A 280 7.39 -37.84 41.18
N TYR A 281 6.88 -36.65 40.87
CA TYR A 281 6.04 -35.85 41.76
C TYR A 281 4.72 -36.58 42.08
N VAL A 282 4.06 -37.17 41.08
CA VAL A 282 2.84 -37.97 41.32
C VAL A 282 3.13 -39.14 42.24
N LYS A 283 4.23 -39.86 42.00
CA LYS A 283 4.61 -41.03 42.80
C LYS A 283 4.93 -40.66 44.26
N ASP A 284 5.76 -39.65 44.46
CA ASP A 284 6.34 -39.36 45.76
C ASP A 284 5.50 -38.36 46.57
N CYS A 285 4.82 -37.43 45.89
CA CYS A 285 4.17 -36.28 46.52
C CYS A 285 2.63 -36.30 46.47
N LYS A 286 1.98 -37.28 45.82
CA LYS A 286 0.51 -37.44 45.87
C LYS A 286 0.07 -38.70 46.62
N LEU A 287 -1.05 -38.61 47.33
CA LEU A 287 -1.79 -39.74 47.90
C LEU A 287 -2.54 -40.52 46.81
N ALA A 288 -2.99 -41.74 47.12
CA ALA A 288 -3.80 -42.54 46.20
C ALA A 288 -5.13 -41.85 45.82
N THR A 289 -5.60 -40.92 46.65
CA THR A 289 -6.77 -40.06 46.41
C THR A 289 -6.51 -38.91 45.44
N GLY A 290 -5.24 -38.66 45.08
CA GLY A 290 -4.82 -37.54 44.23
C GLY A 290 -4.47 -36.24 44.99
N GLU A 291 -4.69 -36.22 46.31
CA GLU A 291 -4.34 -35.11 47.20
C GLU A 291 -2.83 -35.00 47.45
N GLU A 292 -2.34 -33.78 47.68
CA GLU A 292 -0.92 -33.52 47.95
C GLU A 292 -0.52 -34.02 49.34
N LYS A 293 0.54 -34.82 49.41
CA LYS A 293 1.14 -35.32 50.66
C LYS A 293 1.89 -34.22 51.41
N TYR A 294 2.44 -33.25 50.68
CA TYR A 294 3.34 -32.23 51.21
C TYR A 294 2.98 -30.88 50.60
N ARG A 295 3.08 -29.80 51.39
CA ARG A 295 2.99 -28.42 50.92
C ARG A 295 4.30 -27.70 51.20
N LEU A 296 4.74 -26.90 50.23
CA LEU A 296 5.89 -26.04 50.42
C LEU A 296 5.54 -24.90 51.40
N PRO A 297 6.52 -24.40 52.18
CA PRO A 297 6.30 -23.26 53.06
C PRO A 297 5.87 -22.02 52.26
N PRO A 298 5.10 -21.09 52.86
CA PRO A 298 4.49 -19.96 52.14
C PRO A 298 5.48 -18.98 51.46
N ASN A 299 6.80 -19.15 51.61
CA ASN A 299 7.83 -18.25 51.08
C ASN A 299 8.91 -18.95 50.23
N SER A 300 8.66 -20.14 49.69
CA SER A 300 9.55 -20.81 48.73
C SER A 300 9.21 -20.48 47.27
#